data_AF-A0AAT9LP78-F1
#
_entry.id   AF-A0AAT9LP78-F1
#
_cell.length_a   1.000
_cell.length_b   1.000
_cell.length_c   1.000
_cell.angle_alpha   90.00
_cell.angle_beta   90.00
_cell.angle_gamma   90.00
#
_symmetry.space_group_name_H-M   'P 1'
#
loop_
_entity.id
_entity.type
_entity.pdbx_description
1 polymer ?
#
loop_
_entity_poly.entity_id
_entity_poly.type
_entity_poly.pdbx_seq_one_letter_code
_entity_poly.pdbx_strand_id
1 'polypeptide(L)'
;MVDPYAGDNLSPRMAEFIRLQYQEFLGIENYSFEKITASALYTEMYLDTWRPQALGVPALLVKATEPPRTPAGEEPLRDEEWRRDWPFTIDEVTVPGDHFTIMNRYSEEVARVIVGWWEGMR
;
A
#
# COMPACT_ATOMS: atom_id res chain seq x y z
N MET A 1 1.22 8.78 4.76
CA MET A 1 0.34 7.73 4.21
C MET A 1 0.62 6.47 4.97
N VAL A 2 -0.40 5.82 5.55
CA VAL A 2 -0.25 4.53 6.23
C VAL A 2 -0.44 3.45 5.19
N ASP A 3 0.51 2.53 5.10
CA ASP A 3 0.47 1.44 4.14
C ASP A 3 -0.17 0.19 4.78
N PRO A 4 -1.36 -0.27 4.34
CA PRO A 4 -2.00 -1.46 4.87
C PRO A 4 -1.24 -2.76 4.54
N TYR A 5 -0.19 -2.69 3.70
CA TYR A 5 0.72 -3.79 3.42
C TYR A 5 1.90 -3.86 4.40
N ALA A 6 2.04 -2.97 5.38
CA ALA A 6 3.03 -3.11 6.45
C ALA A 6 2.38 -3.78 7.69
N GLY A 7 2.73 -5.03 8.02
CA GLY A 7 2.05 -5.74 9.11
C GLY A 7 2.26 -7.25 9.21
N ASP A 8 1.87 -7.82 10.35
CA ASP A 8 1.66 -9.27 10.61
C ASP A 8 0.64 -9.93 9.66
N ASN A 9 -0.03 -9.13 8.82
CA ASN A 9 -1.10 -9.56 7.93
C ASN A 9 -0.62 -9.96 6.52
N LEU A 10 0.66 -9.76 6.17
CA LEU A 10 1.18 -10.20 4.88
C LEU A 10 1.36 -11.73 4.86
N SER A 11 0.75 -12.40 3.88
CA SER A 11 1.11 -13.79 3.62
C SER A 11 2.57 -13.87 3.14
N PRO A 12 3.30 -14.97 3.39
CA PRO A 12 4.67 -15.10 2.91
C PRO A 12 4.81 -14.91 1.40
N ARG A 13 3.82 -15.36 0.61
CA ARG A 13 3.77 -15.16 -0.85
C ARG A 13 3.62 -13.69 -1.21
N MET A 14 2.73 -12.98 -0.53
CA MET A 14 2.52 -11.56 -0.76
C MET A 14 3.77 -10.73 -0.42
N ALA A 15 4.40 -11.01 0.73
CA ALA A 15 5.65 -10.37 1.13
C ALA A 15 6.75 -10.55 0.08
N GLU A 16 6.88 -11.75 -0.49
CA GLU A 16 7.87 -12.04 -1.54
C GLU A 16 7.56 -11.31 -2.85
N PHE A 17 6.31 -11.27 -3.28
CA PHE A 17 5.92 -10.60 -4.53
C PHE A 17 6.20 -9.09 -4.46
N ILE A 18 5.90 -8.47 -3.30
CA ILE A 18 6.21 -7.08 -3.00
C ILE A 18 7.72 -6.84 -2.95
N ARG A 19 8.48 -7.71 -2.27
CA ARG A 19 9.96 -7.60 -2.15
C ARG A 19 10.63 -7.58 -3.52
N LEU A 20 10.24 -8.47 -4.42
CA LEU A 20 10.82 -8.55 -5.77
C LEU A 20 10.56 -7.28 -6.57
N GLN A 21 9.36 -6.70 -6.44
CA GLN A 21 9.02 -5.46 -7.14
C GLN A 21 9.71 -4.23 -6.56
N TYR A 22 9.94 -4.16 -5.25
CA TYR A 22 10.76 -3.09 -4.65
C TYR A 22 12.18 -3.06 -5.24
N GLN A 23 12.77 -4.22 -5.56
CA GLN A 23 14.08 -4.28 -6.21
C GLN A 23 14.07 -3.65 -7.61
N GLU A 24 12.96 -3.76 -8.34
CA GLU A 24 12.78 -3.12 -9.64
C GLU A 24 12.49 -1.62 -9.51
N PHE A 25 11.71 -1.22 -8.50
CA PHE A 25 11.19 0.14 -8.36
C PHE A 25 12.14 1.12 -7.66
N LEU A 26 12.91 0.66 -6.68
CA LEU A 26 13.63 1.58 -5.80
C LEU A 26 15.04 1.95 -6.25
N GLY A 27 15.68 1.22 -7.17
CA GLY A 27 17.03 1.52 -7.64
C GLY A 27 18.08 1.48 -6.52
N ILE A 28 19.17 0.73 -6.70
CA ILE A 28 20.19 0.58 -5.63
C ILE A 28 20.81 1.94 -5.25
N GLU A 29 20.86 2.87 -6.20
CA GLU A 29 21.34 4.24 -6.05
C GLU A 29 20.55 5.10 -5.05
N ASN A 30 19.31 4.74 -4.72
CA ASN A 30 18.49 5.49 -3.76
C ASN A 30 18.67 5.01 -2.32
N TYR A 31 19.41 3.92 -2.09
CA TYR A 31 19.69 3.40 -0.76
C TYR A 31 20.90 4.06 -0.13
N SER A 32 20.77 4.42 1.13
CA SER A 32 21.88 4.82 2.00
C SER A 32 21.75 4.10 3.34
N PHE A 33 22.84 4.03 4.09
CA PHE A 33 22.84 3.41 5.42
C PHE A 33 21.75 4.03 6.32
N GLU A 34 21.60 5.35 6.26
CA GLU A 34 20.60 6.11 7.02
C GLU A 34 19.18 5.74 6.60
N LYS A 35 18.90 5.65 5.28
CA LYS A 35 17.56 5.30 4.78
C LYS A 35 17.17 3.87 5.13
N ILE A 36 18.11 2.92 5.03
CA ILE A 36 17.87 1.52 5.40
C ILE A 36 17.60 1.42 6.91
N THR A 37 18.46 2.04 7.73
CA THR A 37 18.31 2.01 9.19
C THR A 37 17.01 2.68 9.64
N ALA A 38 16.66 3.82 9.03
CA ALA A 38 15.39 4.49 9.28
C ALA A 38 14.20 3.60 8.86
N SER A 39 14.22 3.01 7.66
CA SER A 39 13.14 2.14 7.18
C SER A 39 12.95 0.93 8.09
N ALA A 40 14.03 0.31 8.57
CA ALA A 40 13.98 -0.79 9.53
C ALA A 40 13.32 -0.35 10.85
N LEU A 41 13.77 0.78 11.43
CA LEU A 41 13.23 1.31 12.68
C LEU A 41 11.74 1.67 12.55
N TYR A 42 11.35 2.36 11.47
CA TYR A 42 9.94 2.71 11.24
C TYR A 42 9.09 1.45 11.07
N THR A 43 9.60 0.42 10.38
CA THR A 43 8.89 -0.86 10.22
C THR A 43 8.67 -1.51 11.58
N GLU A 44 9.73 -1.65 12.40
CA GLU A 44 9.64 -2.21 13.76
C GLU A 44 8.61 -1.46 14.61
N MET A 45 8.69 -0.13 14.66
CA MET A 45 7.75 0.70 15.41
C MET A 45 6.29 0.48 14.97
N TYR A 46 6.03 0.42 13.67
CA TYR A 46 4.69 0.21 13.14
C TYR A 46 4.16 -1.21 13.42
N LEU A 47 4.98 -2.24 13.25
CA LEU A 47 4.58 -3.63 13.49
C LEU A 47 4.28 -3.88 14.97
N ASP A 48 5.15 -3.41 15.86
CA ASP A 48 5.08 -3.78 17.27
C ASP A 48 4.06 -2.97 18.06
N THR A 49 3.92 -1.68 17.75
CA THR A 49 3.23 -0.75 18.66
C THR A 49 2.02 -0.07 18.05
N TRP A 50 1.96 0.06 16.72
CA TRP A 50 0.87 0.77 16.09
C TRP A 50 -0.31 -0.17 15.82
N ARG A 51 -1.51 0.30 16.19
CA ARG A 51 -2.78 -0.32 15.83
C ARG A 51 -3.73 0.78 15.36
N PRO A 52 -4.49 0.57 14.29
CA PRO A 52 -5.44 1.56 13.82
C PRO A 52 -6.51 1.82 14.90
N GLN A 53 -6.90 3.07 15.05
CA GLN A 53 -8.01 3.51 15.90
C GLN A 53 -9.09 4.17 15.05
N ALA A 54 -10.34 4.14 15.51
CA ALA A 54 -11.43 4.81 14.84
C ALA A 54 -11.13 6.32 14.72
N LEU A 55 -11.29 6.86 13.52
CA LEU A 55 -11.03 8.27 13.26
C LEU A 55 -12.29 9.09 13.55
N GLY A 56 -12.14 10.18 14.29
CA GLY A 56 -13.22 11.17 14.52
C GLY A 56 -13.40 12.17 13.38
N VAL A 57 -12.77 11.90 12.23
CA VAL A 57 -12.76 12.77 11.05
C VAL A 57 -13.06 11.92 9.81
N PRO A 58 -13.63 12.53 8.76
CA PRO A 58 -13.79 11.85 7.47
C PRO A 58 -12.44 11.35 6.95
N ALA A 59 -12.44 10.14 6.40
CA ALA A 59 -11.24 9.49 5.86
C ALA A 59 -11.59 8.70 4.60
N LEU A 60 -10.65 8.67 3.67
CA LEU A 60 -10.75 7.98 2.39
C LEU A 60 -9.63 6.94 2.28
N LEU A 61 -10.00 5.70 1.96
CA LEU A 61 -9.09 4.64 1.54
C LEU A 61 -9.11 4.52 0.02
N VAL A 62 -7.97 4.83 -0.60
CA VAL A 62 -7.74 4.61 -2.03
C VAL A 62 -7.08 3.25 -2.22
N LYS A 63 -7.75 2.35 -2.93
CA LYS A 63 -7.35 0.95 -3.14
C LYS A 63 -6.91 0.72 -4.58
N ALA A 64 -5.87 -0.07 -4.78
CA ALA A 64 -5.49 -0.58 -6.08
C ALA A 64 -6.48 -1.67 -6.53
N THR A 65 -6.76 -1.79 -7.84
CA THR A 65 -7.64 -2.85 -8.38
C THR A 65 -6.92 -4.15 -8.69
N GLU A 66 -5.59 -4.11 -8.83
CA GLU A 66 -4.75 -5.24 -9.24
C GLU A 66 -3.81 -5.68 -8.10
N PRO A 67 -3.52 -6.99 -7.98
CA PRO A 67 -2.48 -7.48 -7.09
C PRO A 67 -1.09 -7.01 -7.54
N PRO A 68 -0.07 -7.08 -6.67
CA PRO A 68 1.32 -6.98 -7.12
C PRO A 68 1.59 -7.99 -8.25
N ARG A 69 2.45 -7.59 -9.19
CA ARG A 69 2.87 -8.45 -10.31
C ARG A 69 3.28 -9.84 -9.84
N THR A 70 2.77 -10.86 -10.54
CA THR A 70 3.14 -12.26 -10.32
C THR A 70 4.55 -12.52 -10.85
N PRO A 71 5.48 -13.03 -10.03
CA PRO A 71 6.80 -13.46 -10.48
C PRO A 71 6.71 -14.59 -11.53
N ALA A 72 7.72 -14.70 -12.39
CA ALA A 72 7.76 -15.74 -13.41
C ALA A 72 7.80 -17.14 -12.77
N GLY A 73 6.89 -18.01 -13.20
CA GLY A 73 6.78 -19.39 -12.69
C GLY A 73 5.94 -19.54 -11.42
N GLU A 74 5.35 -18.46 -10.91
CA GLU A 74 4.42 -18.47 -9.77
C GLU A 74 2.97 -18.32 -10.24
N GLU A 75 2.03 -18.82 -9.43
CA GLU A 75 0.60 -18.58 -9.62
C GLU A 75 0.20 -17.19 -9.08
N PRO A 76 -0.75 -16.47 -9.73
CA PRO A 76 -1.25 -15.20 -9.24
C PRO A 76 -1.81 -15.28 -7.82
N LEU A 77 -1.72 -14.17 -7.08
CA LEU A 77 -2.34 -14.06 -5.77
C LEU A 77 -3.86 -14.02 -5.90
N ARG A 78 -4.56 -14.80 -5.09
CA ARG A 78 -6.01 -14.69 -4.94
C ARG A 78 -6.38 -13.44 -4.18
N ASP A 79 -7.61 -12.97 -4.36
CA ASP A 79 -8.08 -11.73 -3.77
C ASP A 79 -7.90 -11.66 -2.25
N GLU A 80 -8.09 -12.78 -1.54
CA GLU A 80 -7.93 -12.85 -0.08
C GLU A 80 -6.45 -12.77 0.37
N GLU A 81 -5.49 -13.01 -0.53
CA GLU A 81 -4.06 -12.96 -0.21
C GLU A 81 -3.51 -11.54 -0.25
N TRP A 82 -4.10 -10.66 -1.07
CA TRP A 82 -3.57 -9.32 -1.32
C TRP A 82 -4.53 -8.20 -0.98
N ARG A 83 -5.85 -8.33 -1.18
CA ARG A 83 -6.77 -7.23 -0.87
C ARG A 83 -6.78 -6.96 0.62
N ARG A 84 -6.67 -5.68 0.96
CA ARG A 84 -6.69 -5.21 2.35
C ARG A 84 -7.83 -4.23 2.54
N ASP A 85 -8.49 -4.39 3.67
CA ASP A 85 -9.55 -3.51 4.13
C ASP A 85 -9.08 -2.74 5.36
N TRP A 86 -9.67 -1.57 5.58
CA TRP A 86 -9.47 -0.83 6.81
C TRP A 86 -10.45 -1.37 7.88
N PRO A 87 -10.03 -1.55 9.14
CA PRO A 87 -10.87 -2.19 10.15
C PRO A 87 -12.03 -1.32 10.65
N PHE A 88 -12.13 -0.08 10.20
CA PHE A 88 -13.22 0.85 10.54
C PHE A 88 -13.93 1.30 9.27
N THR A 89 -15.21 1.63 9.40
CA THR A 89 -15.98 2.22 8.30
C THR A 89 -15.37 3.56 7.90
N ILE A 90 -14.84 3.62 6.68
CA ILE A 90 -14.32 4.82 6.02
C ILE A 90 -14.77 4.79 4.56
N ASP A 91 -14.70 5.93 3.87
CA ASP A 91 -15.03 5.97 2.45
C ASP A 91 -13.96 5.18 1.68
N GLU A 92 -14.38 4.38 0.70
CA GLU A 92 -13.48 3.57 -0.12
C GLU A 92 -13.66 3.88 -1.60
N VAL A 93 -12.55 3.86 -2.32
CA VAL A 93 -12.53 4.03 -3.77
C VAL A 93 -11.39 3.24 -4.37
N THR A 94 -11.58 2.76 -5.60
CA THR A 94 -10.57 1.98 -6.31
C THR A 94 -9.96 2.76 -7.47
N VAL A 95 -8.67 2.57 -7.72
CA VAL A 95 -7.92 3.14 -8.83
C VAL A 95 -7.19 2.01 -9.58
N PRO A 96 -7.11 2.07 -10.93
CA PRO A 96 -6.39 1.08 -11.73
C PRO A 96 -4.93 0.89 -11.29
N GLY A 97 -4.38 -0.30 -11.55
CA GLY A 97 -3.01 -0.67 -11.17
C GLY A 97 -2.90 -1.41 -9.85
N ASP A 98 -1.66 -1.58 -9.44
CA ASP A 98 -1.20 -2.28 -8.23
C ASP A 98 -0.64 -1.30 -7.18
N HIS A 99 -0.21 -1.84 -6.04
CA HIS A 99 0.36 -1.07 -4.92
C HIS A 99 1.43 -0.04 -5.34
N PHE A 100 2.25 -0.35 -6.35
CA PHE A 100 3.34 0.53 -6.79
C PHE A 100 2.87 1.52 -7.87
N THR A 101 2.08 1.03 -8.82
CA THR A 101 1.69 1.80 -10.00
C THR A 101 0.62 2.85 -9.70
N ILE A 102 -0.19 2.69 -8.63
CA ILE A 102 -1.13 3.73 -8.20
C ILE A 102 -0.42 5.04 -7.81
N MET A 103 0.78 4.96 -7.23
CA MET A 103 1.56 6.13 -6.80
C MET A 103 2.52 6.64 -7.88
N ASN A 104 2.62 5.95 -9.02
CA ASN A 104 3.47 6.33 -10.14
C ASN A 104 2.63 6.58 -11.40
N ARG A 105 2.33 5.51 -12.15
CA ARG A 105 1.61 5.56 -13.42
C ARG A 105 0.19 6.14 -13.31
N TYR A 106 -0.52 5.84 -12.23
CA TYR A 106 -1.90 6.27 -12.03
C TYR A 106 -2.04 7.39 -10.98
N SER A 107 -0.95 8.09 -10.68
CA SER A 107 -0.92 9.16 -9.66
C SER A 107 -1.91 10.29 -9.96
N GLU A 108 -2.12 10.65 -11.23
CA GLU A 108 -3.14 11.62 -11.64
C GLU A 108 -4.57 11.15 -11.38
N GLU A 109 -4.84 9.86 -11.54
CA GLU A 109 -6.16 9.27 -11.26
C GLU A 109 -6.43 9.28 -9.75
N VAL A 110 -5.42 8.91 -8.94
CA VAL A 110 -5.47 9.04 -7.47
C VAL A 110 -5.78 10.48 -7.07
N ALA A 111 -5.10 11.46 -7.64
CA ALA A 111 -5.33 12.87 -7.33
C ALA A 111 -6.76 13.31 -7.69
N ARG A 112 -7.26 12.91 -8.87
CA ARG A 112 -8.63 13.22 -9.32
C ARG A 112 -9.68 12.67 -8.34
N VAL A 113 -9.48 11.44 -7.89
CA VAL A 113 -10.40 10.78 -6.94
C VAL A 113 -10.38 11.48 -5.59
N ILE A 114 -9.20 11.85 -5.07
CA ILE A 114 -9.08 12.58 -3.79
C ILE A 114 -9.76 13.95 -3.89
N VAL A 115 -9.54 14.69 -4.98
CA VAL A 115 -10.18 16.00 -5.20
C VAL A 115 -11.69 15.86 -5.29
N GLY A 116 -12.20 14.89 -6.07
CA GLY A 116 -13.63 14.65 -6.18
C GLY A 116 -14.30 14.27 -4.85
N TRP A 117 -13.63 13.45 -4.04
CA TRP A 117 -14.10 13.13 -2.69
C TRP A 117 -14.15 14.39 -1.80
N TRP A 118 -13.08 15.18 -1.80
CA TRP A 118 -13.02 16.42 -1.03
C TRP A 118 -14.08 17.45 -1.43
N GLU A 119 -14.33 17.60 -2.74
CA GLU A 119 -15.37 18.49 -3.24
C GLU A 119 -16.78 18.01 -2.89
N GLY A 120 -17.01 16.69 -2.84
CA GLY A 120 -18.29 16.10 -2.41
C GLY A 120 -18.58 16.24 -0.91
N MET A 121 -17.58 16.57 -0.10
CA MET A 121 -17.72 16.83 1.34
C MET A 121 -18.06 18.29 1.67
N ARG A 122 -17.94 19.21 0.71
CA ARG A 122 -18.27 20.64 0.89
C ARG A 122 -19.76 20.88 0.74
#